data_AF-A0A3C1X848-F1
#
_entry.id   AF-A0A3C1X848-F1
#
_cell.length_a   1.000
_cell.length_b   1.000
_cell.length_c   1.000
_cell.angle_alpha   90.00
_cell.angle_beta   90.00
_cell.angle_gamma   90.00
#
_symmetry.space_group_name_H-M   'P 1'
#
loop_
_entity.id
_entity.type
_entity.pdbx_description
1 polymer ?
#
loop_
_entity_poly.entity_id
_entity_poly.type
_entity_poly.pdbx_seq_one_letter_code
_entity_poly.pdbx_strand_id
1 'polypeptide(L)'
;MFADLLRDLEPWPGLHARTLAVLSSLPAEVQQDFLNDPRFQITIDNYTPETGWTLWMPAPGPPGEGSRCVVLRKRLEWCHAGFAAWVIAHEFAHAWLRNGPWGEITDVEEAADAMAAVWGYLRPPGKWADFFSIPS
;
A
#
# COMPACT_ATOMS: atom_id res chain seq x y z
N MET A 1 -2.50 17.09 5.14
CA MET A 1 -3.84 16.50 5.08
C MET A 1 -3.77 15.34 4.10
N PHE A 2 -4.39 14.19 4.37
CA PHE A 2 -4.27 13.00 3.50
C PHE A 2 -5.01 13.09 2.16
N ALA A 3 -5.86 14.11 1.96
CA ALA A 3 -6.69 14.26 0.78
C ALA A 3 -5.90 14.16 -0.53
N ASP A 4 -4.72 14.79 -0.60
CA ASP A 4 -3.91 14.75 -1.81
C ASP A 4 -3.30 13.37 -2.10
N LEU A 5 -2.97 12.61 -1.06
CA LEU A 5 -2.42 11.25 -1.20
C LEU A 5 -3.48 10.25 -1.67
N LEU A 6 -4.76 10.49 -1.35
CA LEU A 6 -5.84 9.54 -1.62
C LEU A 6 -6.65 9.87 -2.89
N ARG A 7 -6.26 10.92 -3.63
CA ARG A 7 -7.00 11.43 -4.79
C ARG A 7 -7.29 10.35 -5.83
N ASP A 8 -6.33 9.50 -6.14
CA ASP A 8 -6.49 8.41 -7.13
C ASP A 8 -7.49 7.34 -6.69
N LEU A 9 -7.82 7.29 -5.39
CA LEU A 9 -8.79 6.37 -4.82
C LEU A 9 -10.23 6.92 -4.80
N GLU A 10 -10.44 8.21 -5.11
CA GLU A 10 -11.78 8.84 -5.11
C GLU A 10 -12.86 8.05 -5.88
N PRO A 11 -12.57 7.43 -7.05
CA PRO A 11 -13.57 6.62 -7.76
C PRO A 11 -13.94 5.30 -7.05
N TRP A 12 -13.23 4.93 -5.99
CA TRP A 12 -13.30 3.63 -5.30
C TRP A 12 -13.56 3.88 -3.80
N PRO A 13 -14.79 4.28 -3.41
CA PRO A 13 -15.06 4.80 -2.07
C PRO A 13 -14.77 3.79 -0.97
N GLY A 14 -14.98 2.50 -1.21
CA GLY A 14 -14.64 1.45 -0.26
C GLY A 14 -13.13 1.32 -0.07
N LEU A 15 -12.36 1.34 -1.16
CA LEU A 15 -10.89 1.31 -1.10
C LEU A 15 -10.34 2.58 -0.46
N HIS A 16 -10.84 3.76 -0.86
CA HIS A 16 -10.47 5.05 -0.25
C HIS A 16 -10.66 5.03 1.27
N ALA A 17 -11.83 4.61 1.75
CA ALA A 17 -12.12 4.55 3.19
C ALA A 17 -11.20 3.59 3.94
N ARG A 18 -10.91 2.41 3.36
CA ARG A 18 -9.99 1.43 3.93
C ARG A 18 -8.56 1.98 3.99
N THR A 19 -8.08 2.57 2.91
CA THR A 19 -6.74 3.16 2.85
C THR A 19 -6.58 4.31 3.83
N LEU A 20 -7.57 5.20 3.92
CA LEU A 20 -7.58 6.28 4.90
C LEU A 20 -7.55 5.74 6.34
N ALA A 21 -8.32 4.69 6.64
CA ALA A 21 -8.36 4.09 7.97
C ALA A 21 -6.98 3.52 8.38
N VAL A 22 -6.33 2.78 7.48
CA VAL A 22 -4.98 2.25 7.73
C VAL A 22 -3.96 3.38 7.87
N LEU A 23 -3.95 4.33 6.93
CA LEU A 23 -3.01 5.46 6.93
C LEU A 23 -3.13 6.29 8.21
N SER A 24 -4.37 6.52 8.68
CA SER A 24 -4.64 7.30 9.90
C SER A 24 -4.28 6.55 11.18
N SER A 25 -4.17 5.21 11.14
CA SER A 25 -3.78 4.39 12.29
C SER A 25 -2.27 4.20 12.42
N LEU A 26 -1.49 4.53 11.38
CA LEU A 26 -0.02 4.37 11.42
C LEU A 26 0.63 5.29 12.47
N PRO A 27 1.84 5.00 12.94
CA PRO A 27 2.58 5.91 13.80
C PRO A 27 2.75 7.30 13.19
N ALA A 28 2.77 8.34 14.03
CA ALA A 28 2.83 9.72 13.56
C ALA A 28 4.09 10.00 12.70
N GLU A 29 5.23 9.39 13.01
CA GLU A 29 6.44 9.50 12.19
C GLU A 29 6.26 8.96 10.76
N VAL A 30 5.52 7.86 10.60
CA VAL A 30 5.25 7.25 9.30
C VAL A 30 4.29 8.13 8.50
N GLN A 31 3.23 8.62 9.15
CA GLN A 31 2.30 9.58 8.53
C GLN A 31 3.03 10.85 8.06
N GLN A 32 3.93 11.39 8.87
CA GLN A 32 4.70 12.59 8.55
C GLN A 32 5.71 12.34 7.42
N ASP A 33 6.41 11.20 7.39
CA ASP A 33 7.32 10.86 6.30
C ASP A 33 6.59 10.76 4.95
N PHE A 34 5.39 10.19 4.93
CA PHE A 34 4.57 10.13 3.72
C PHE A 34 4.01 11.50 3.30
N LEU A 35 3.56 12.32 4.25
CA LEU A 35 3.03 13.66 3.96
C LEU A 35 4.11 14.64 3.51
N ASN A 36 5.34 14.49 4.02
CA ASN A 36 6.44 15.42 3.76
C ASN A 36 7.30 15.02 2.55
N ASP A 37 7.14 13.81 2.01
CA ASP A 37 7.83 13.41 0.79
C ASP A 37 6.94 13.63 -0.45
N PRO A 38 7.25 14.62 -1.30
CA PRO A 38 6.50 14.87 -2.52
C PRO A 38 6.57 13.71 -3.54
N ARG A 39 7.45 12.73 -3.34
CA ARG A 39 7.58 11.54 -4.18
C ARG A 39 6.73 10.37 -3.67
N PHE A 40 6.18 10.47 -2.46
CA PHE A 40 5.26 9.46 -1.96
C PHE A 40 3.90 9.62 -2.64
N GLN A 41 3.42 8.55 -3.24
CA GLN A 41 2.13 8.52 -3.92
C GLN A 41 1.40 7.22 -3.64
N ILE A 42 0.07 7.30 -3.58
CA ILE A 42 -0.81 6.13 -3.54
C ILE A 42 -1.62 6.18 -4.83
N THR A 43 -1.55 5.11 -5.60
CA THR A 43 -2.29 4.99 -6.86
C THR A 43 -2.93 3.61 -6.98
N ILE A 44 -3.68 3.42 -8.05
CA ILE A 44 -4.41 2.18 -8.32
C ILE A 44 -3.73 1.41 -9.44
N ASP A 45 -3.63 0.09 -9.26
CA ASP A 45 -3.28 -0.82 -10.33
C ASP A 45 -4.32 -0.71 -11.47
N ASN A 46 -3.86 -0.15 -12.59
CA ASN A 46 -4.67 0.05 -13.79
C ASN A 46 -4.42 -1.03 -14.86
N TYR A 47 -3.72 -2.12 -14.53
CA TYR A 47 -3.46 -3.19 -15.48
C TYR A 47 -4.75 -3.70 -16.14
N THR A 48 -4.79 -3.59 -17.47
CA THR A 48 -5.83 -4.17 -18.32
C THR A 48 -5.15 -5.14 -19.31
N PRO A 49 -5.67 -6.37 -19.51
CA PRO A 49 -5.03 -7.37 -20.37
C PRO A 49 -4.78 -6.92 -21.81
N GLU A 50 -5.54 -5.91 -22.27
CA GLU A 50 -5.58 -5.41 -23.65
C GLU A 50 -4.68 -4.17 -23.85
N THR A 51 -4.38 -3.44 -22.77
CA THR A 51 -3.71 -2.13 -22.82
C THR A 51 -2.42 -2.08 -22.00
N GLY A 52 -2.15 -3.10 -21.18
CA GLY A 52 -1.00 -3.14 -20.27
C GLY A 52 -1.25 -2.34 -18.99
N TRP A 53 -0.18 -1.99 -18.28
CA TRP A 53 -0.20 -1.13 -17.09
C TRP A 53 0.42 0.23 -17.43
N THR A 54 -0.05 1.30 -16.82
CA THR A 54 0.55 2.64 -16.94
C THR A 54 0.69 3.24 -15.55
N LEU A 55 1.88 3.15 -14.97
CA LEU A 55 2.17 3.77 -13.68
C LEU A 55 2.79 5.16 -13.93
N TRP A 56 2.09 6.22 -13.55
CA TRP A 56 2.68 7.55 -13.50
C TRP A 56 3.56 7.64 -12.26
N MET A 57 4.85 7.36 -12.42
CA MET A 57 5.81 7.52 -11.33
C MET A 57 6.30 8.97 -11.27
N PRO A 58 6.36 9.61 -10.08
CA PRO A 58 7.11 10.84 -9.91
C PRO A 58 8.57 10.59 -10.31
N ALA A 59 9.22 11.61 -10.87
CA ALA A 59 10.60 11.49 -11.32
C ALA A 59 11.49 10.97 -10.17
N PRO A 60 12.35 9.95 -10.41
CA PRO A 60 13.25 9.44 -9.39
C PRO A 60 14.15 10.58 -8.88
N GLY A 61 14.50 10.53 -7.60
CA GLY A 61 15.47 11.45 -7.01
C GLY A 61 16.89 11.19 -7.53
N PRO A 62 17.92 11.72 -6.86
CA PRO A 62 19.31 11.36 -7.12
C PRO A 62 19.50 9.83 -7.22
N PRO A 63 20.50 9.34 -7.97
CA PRO A 63 20.75 7.90 -8.11
C PRO A 63 20.81 7.21 -6.74
N GLY A 64 19.89 6.26 -6.51
CA GLY A 64 19.73 5.57 -5.21
C GLY A 64 18.43 5.92 -4.47
N GLU A 65 17.71 6.96 -4.89
CA GLU A 65 16.43 7.35 -4.29
C GLU A 65 15.27 7.11 -5.28
N GLY A 66 14.75 5.87 -5.27
CA GLY A 66 13.61 5.47 -6.09
C GLY A 66 12.31 6.24 -5.78
N SER A 67 11.39 6.25 -6.74
CA SER A 67 10.01 6.71 -6.53
C SER A 67 9.31 5.85 -5.47
N ARG A 68 8.52 6.46 -4.56
CA ARG A 68 7.81 5.78 -3.47
C ARG A 68 6.32 5.71 -3.78
N CYS A 69 5.98 4.85 -4.74
CA CYS A 69 4.60 4.70 -5.22
C CYS A 69 4.00 3.40 -4.66
N VAL A 70 2.93 3.52 -3.88
CA VAL A 70 2.11 2.41 -3.41
C VAL A 70 1.01 2.16 -4.42
N VAL A 71 0.97 0.96 -4.99
CA VAL A 71 0.02 0.59 -6.05
C VAL A 71 -0.99 -0.40 -5.50
N LEU A 72 -2.23 0.06 -5.30
CA LEU A 72 -3.29 -0.75 -4.72
C LEU A 72 -4.15 -1.39 -5.80
N ARG A 73 -4.44 -2.69 -5.65
CA ARG A 73 -5.35 -3.40 -6.56
C ARG A 73 -6.80 -3.02 -6.28
N LYS A 74 -7.56 -2.69 -7.34
CA LYS A 74 -9.02 -2.41 -7.26
C LYS A 74 -9.81 -3.50 -6.53
N ARG A 75 -9.38 -4.76 -6.66
CA ARG A 75 -10.04 -5.91 -6.02
C ARG A 75 -10.07 -5.83 -4.49
N LEU A 76 -9.22 -4.99 -3.88
CA LEU A 76 -9.22 -4.75 -2.44
C LEU A 76 -10.50 -4.08 -1.93
N GLU A 77 -11.30 -3.48 -2.81
CA GLU A 77 -12.61 -2.95 -2.45
C GLU A 77 -13.58 -4.06 -1.99
N TRP A 78 -13.53 -5.22 -2.65
CA TRP A 78 -14.45 -6.34 -2.44
C TRP A 78 -13.87 -7.50 -1.63
N CYS A 79 -12.64 -7.39 -1.14
CA CYS A 79 -12.04 -8.45 -0.33
C CYS A 79 -12.44 -8.33 1.15
N HIS A 80 -12.16 -9.39 1.91
CA HIS A 80 -12.38 -9.39 3.35
C HIS A 80 -11.65 -8.23 4.03
N ALA A 81 -12.33 -7.53 4.96
CA ALA A 81 -11.82 -6.28 5.51
C ALA A 81 -10.45 -6.39 6.19
N GLY A 82 -10.20 -7.48 6.93
CA GLY A 82 -8.90 -7.73 7.56
C GLY A 82 -7.79 -8.02 6.55
N PHE A 83 -8.12 -8.71 5.45
CA PHE A 83 -7.15 -8.95 4.38
C PHE A 83 -6.82 -7.66 3.63
N ALA A 84 -7.82 -6.85 3.30
CA ALA A 84 -7.63 -5.54 2.69
C ALA A 84 -6.69 -4.65 3.53
N ALA A 85 -6.96 -4.59 4.84
CA ALA A 85 -6.20 -3.77 5.76
C ALA A 85 -4.75 -4.25 5.89
N TRP A 86 -4.51 -5.56 5.96
CA TRP A 86 -3.17 -6.12 5.94
C TRP A 86 -2.43 -5.79 4.64
N VAL A 87 -3.04 -6.01 3.46
CA VAL A 87 -2.38 -5.67 2.18
C VAL A 87 -2.01 -4.19 2.14
N ILE A 88 -2.93 -3.29 2.49
CA ILE A 88 -2.65 -1.84 2.49
C ILE A 88 -1.51 -1.49 3.45
N ALA A 89 -1.50 -2.06 4.66
CA ALA A 89 -0.43 -1.85 5.63
C ALA A 89 0.91 -2.41 5.15
N HIS A 90 0.91 -3.57 4.49
CA HIS A 90 2.08 -4.20 3.90
C HIS A 90 2.69 -3.30 2.80
N GLU A 91 1.88 -2.75 1.90
CA GLU A 91 2.38 -1.82 0.88
C GLU A 91 2.93 -0.51 1.48
N PHE A 92 2.30 0.00 2.54
CA PHE A 92 2.87 1.13 3.29
C PHE A 92 4.20 0.76 3.96
N ALA A 93 4.37 -0.47 4.43
CA ALA A 93 5.62 -0.93 4.99
C ALA A 93 6.75 -0.94 3.95
N HIS A 94 6.48 -1.42 2.73
CA HIS A 94 7.42 -1.29 1.60
C HIS A 94 7.84 0.16 1.37
N ALA A 95 6.89 1.09 1.36
CA ALA A 95 7.20 2.51 1.16
C ALA A 95 8.01 3.15 2.30
N TRP A 96 7.70 2.78 3.55
CA TRP A 96 8.42 3.23 4.75
C TRP A 96 9.86 2.70 4.79
N LEU A 97 10.03 1.41 4.51
CA LEU A 97 11.32 0.72 4.46
C LEU A 97 12.10 1.02 3.17
N ARG A 98 11.50 1.72 2.21
CA ARG A 98 12.07 2.03 0.90
C ARG A 98 12.43 0.76 0.11
N ASN A 99 11.57 -0.26 0.18
CA ASN A 99 11.81 -1.62 -0.34
C ASN A 99 13.12 -2.24 0.18
N GLY A 100 13.50 -1.86 1.40
CA GLY A 100 14.71 -2.31 2.06
C GLY A 100 14.41 -3.32 3.18
N PRO A 101 15.48 -3.89 3.76
CA PRO A 101 15.38 -4.82 4.87
C PRO A 101 14.94 -4.11 6.16
N TRP A 102 14.58 -4.89 7.19
CA TRP A 102 14.27 -4.38 8.52
C TRP A 102 14.95 -5.20 9.62
N GLY A 103 15.89 -4.58 10.34
CA GLY A 103 16.71 -5.28 11.32
C GLY A 103 17.51 -6.41 10.67
N GLU A 104 17.31 -7.63 11.16
CA GLU A 104 17.93 -8.86 10.61
C GLU A 104 17.13 -9.48 9.46
N ILE A 105 15.94 -8.97 9.16
CA ILE A 105 15.08 -9.49 8.07
C ILE A 105 15.56 -8.87 6.76
N THR A 106 16.28 -9.65 5.97
CA THR A 106 16.87 -9.22 4.70
C THR A 106 15.94 -9.36 3.50
N ASP A 107 14.96 -10.26 3.58
CA ASP A 107 13.91 -10.40 2.58
C ASP A 107 12.91 -9.23 2.71
N VAL A 108 12.64 -8.56 1.59
CA VAL A 108 11.84 -7.34 1.54
C VAL A 108 10.37 -7.60 1.85
N GLU A 109 9.84 -8.74 1.40
CA GLU A 109 8.44 -9.12 1.66
C GLU A 109 8.24 -9.48 3.13
N GLU A 110 9.17 -10.24 3.70
CA GLU A 110 9.16 -10.57 5.13
C GLU A 110 9.35 -9.32 6.01
N ALA A 111 10.22 -8.39 5.59
CA ALA A 111 10.43 -7.14 6.30
C ALA A 111 9.16 -6.26 6.31
N ALA A 112 8.46 -6.19 5.18
CA ALA A 112 7.19 -5.48 5.07
C ALA A 112 6.09 -6.13 5.91
N ASP A 113 5.98 -7.46 5.90
CA ASP A 113 5.04 -8.20 6.74
C ASP A 113 5.30 -7.98 8.23
N ALA A 114 6.58 -8.02 8.63
CA ALA A 114 6.97 -7.83 10.02
C ALA A 114 6.71 -6.38 10.48
N MET A 115 6.94 -5.40 9.62
CA MET A 115 6.61 -4.00 9.89
C MET A 115 5.09 -3.76 9.95
N ALA A 116 4.30 -4.34 9.04
CA ALA A 116 2.84 -4.29 9.10
C ALA A 116 2.31 -4.92 10.39
N ALA A 117 2.93 -6.01 10.87
CA ALA A 117 2.60 -6.63 12.15
C ALA A 117 2.87 -5.71 13.35
N VAL A 118 3.98 -4.95 13.33
CA VAL A 118 4.25 -3.91 14.36
C VAL A 118 3.14 -2.86 14.40
N TRP A 119 2.57 -2.52 13.25
CA TRP A 119 1.43 -1.60 13.15
C TRP A 119 0.07 -2.24 13.49
N GLY A 120 0.05 -3.52 13.87
CA GLY A 120 -1.16 -4.25 14.28
C GLY A 120 -1.88 -4.98 13.14
N TYR A 121 -1.29 -5.05 11.94
CA TYR A 121 -1.84 -5.70 10.77
C TYR A 121 -1.12 -7.02 10.49
N LEU A 122 -1.58 -8.10 11.13
CA LEU A 122 -1.02 -9.43 10.93
C LEU A 122 -1.46 -10.03 9.59
N ARG A 123 -0.52 -10.70 8.92
CA ARG A 123 -0.82 -11.50 7.73
C ARG A 123 -1.85 -12.58 8.07
N PRO A 124 -3.02 -12.60 7.41
CA PRO A 124 -4.02 -13.60 7.68
C PRO A 124 -3.57 -14.98 7.16
N PRO A 125 -3.91 -16.08 7.85
CA PRO A 125 -3.57 -17.42 7.40
C PRO A 125 -4.42 -17.80 6.17
N GLY A 126 -3.78 -18.20 5.06
CA GLY A 126 -4.48 -18.62 3.84
C GLY A 126 -3.77 -18.17 2.57
N LYS A 127 -4.36 -18.51 1.41
CA LYS A 127 -3.93 -18.02 0.09
C LYS A 127 -4.80 -16.84 -0.34
N TRP A 128 -4.28 -16.01 -1.25
CA TRP A 128 -5.01 -14.87 -1.82
C TRP A 128 -6.44 -15.21 -2.28
N ALA A 129 -6.63 -16.39 -2.88
CA ALA A 129 -7.94 -16.86 -3.35
C ALA A 129 -9.00 -17.00 -2.24
N ASP A 130 -8.58 -17.22 -0.99
CA ASP A 130 -9.48 -17.46 0.14
C ASP A 130 -10.15 -16.16 0.64
N PHE A 131 -9.66 -15.00 0.21
CA PHE A 131 -10.09 -13.69 0.72
C PHE A 131 -10.92 -12.86 -0.26
N PHE A 132 -11.20 -13.39 -1.45
CA PHE A 132 -12.11 -12.78 -2.41
C PHE A 132 -13.42 -13.57 -2.44
N SER A 133 -14.51 -12.91 -2.07
CA SER A 133 -15.83 -13.42 -2.41
C SER A 133 -16.04 -13.22 -3.90
N ILE A 134 -16.20 -14.31 -4.66
CA ILE A 134 -16.70 -14.22 -6.04
C ILE A 134 -18.12 -13.64 -5.91
N PRO A 135 -18.42 -12.46 -6.49
CA PRO A 135 -19.80 -11.99 -6.55
C PRO A 135 -20.59 -13.03 -7.34
N SER A 136 -21.65 -13.55 -6.72
CA SER A 136 -22.62 -14.44 -7.38
C SER A 136 -23.44 -13.65 -8.39
#